data_AF-A0A949N3D6-F1
#
_entry.id   AF-A0A949N3D6-F1
#
_cell.length_a   1.000
_cell.length_b   1.000
_cell.length_c   1.000
_cell.angle_alpha   90.00
_cell.angle_beta   90.00
_cell.angle_gamma   90.00
#
_symmetry.space_group_name_H-M   'P 1'
#
loop_
_entity.id
_entity.type
_entity.pdbx_description
1 polymer ?
#
loop_
_entity_poly.entity_id
_entity_poly.type
_entity_poly.pdbx_seq_one_letter_code
_entity_poly.pdbx_strand_id
1 'polypeptide(L)'
;MPAGTLYRGREGMWSWVAHRVTGVLIFFFLLVHVLDTALVRVSPEAYDETIAVYKTPLVGLMEYGLVAAVLFHALNGLRVVAVDFWSKGAKYQKQMLYTVLGVWAVLMAGAFWPILSHGFYEVFGS
;
A
#
# COMPACT_ATOMS: atom_id res chain seq x y z
N MET A 1 -9.69 35.95 -13.78
CA MET A 1 -9.59 35.05 -12.60
C MET A 1 -8.12 34.71 -12.40
N PRO A 2 -7.51 34.92 -11.21
CA PRO A 2 -6.15 34.44 -10.98
C PRO A 2 -6.17 32.91 -11.09
N ALA A 3 -5.25 32.35 -11.89
CA ALA A 3 -5.08 30.90 -11.97
C ALA A 3 -4.60 30.38 -10.60
N GLY A 4 -5.30 29.41 -10.04
CA GLY A 4 -4.88 28.78 -8.78
C GLY A 4 -3.50 28.14 -8.95
N THR A 5 -2.53 28.55 -8.14
CA THR A 5 -1.21 27.90 -8.09
C THR A 5 -1.23 26.74 -7.10
N LEU A 6 -0.63 25.60 -7.46
CA LEU A 6 -0.55 24.44 -6.56
C LEU A 6 0.37 24.77 -5.38
N TYR A 7 -0.14 24.65 -4.15
CA TYR A 7 0.71 24.79 -2.97
C TYR A 7 1.77 23.67 -2.97
N ARG A 8 3.05 24.05 -3.00
CA ARG A 8 4.18 23.10 -3.16
C ARG A 8 4.29 22.10 -2.00
N GLY A 9 3.71 22.43 -0.84
CA GLY A 9 3.75 21.59 0.34
C GLY A 9 5.15 21.40 0.91
N ARG A 10 5.21 20.80 2.09
CA ARG A 10 6.44 20.23 2.67
C ARG A 10 6.24 18.75 2.89
N GLU A 11 7.31 18.06 3.28
CA GLU A 11 7.34 16.61 3.51
C GLU A 11 6.16 16.11 4.38
N GLY A 12 5.73 16.89 5.38
CA GLY A 12 4.55 16.59 6.19
C GLY A 12 3.23 16.58 5.42
N MET A 13 2.99 17.56 4.53
CA MET A 13 1.76 17.62 3.73
C MET A 13 1.66 16.43 2.77
N TRP A 14 2.75 16.12 2.07
CA TRP A 14 2.76 14.99 1.14
C TRP A 14 2.61 13.65 1.88
N SER A 15 3.20 13.51 3.07
CA SER A 15 2.97 12.33 3.92
C SER A 15 1.51 12.16 4.34
N TRP A 16 0.81 13.27 4.58
CA TRP A 16 -0.62 13.27 4.90
C TRP A 16 -1.49 12.88 3.70
N VAL A 17 -1.21 13.44 2.51
CA VAL A 17 -1.93 13.07 1.27
C VAL A 17 -1.78 11.57 1.02
N ALA A 18 -0.53 11.08 1.05
CA ALA A 18 -0.23 9.67 0.82
C ALA A 18 -0.93 8.77 1.85
N HIS A 19 -0.99 9.16 3.12
CA HIS A 19 -1.66 8.37 4.16
C HIS A 19 -3.16 8.23 3.92
N ARG A 20 -3.82 9.31 3.48
CA ARG A 20 -5.24 9.27 3.12
C ARG A 20 -5.50 8.43 1.88
N VAL A 21 -4.72 8.64 0.82
CA VAL A 21 -4.87 7.88 -0.43
C VAL A 21 -4.69 6.39 -0.17
N THR A 22 -3.62 6.01 0.52
CA THR A 22 -3.38 4.59 0.88
C THR A 22 -4.49 4.02 1.76
N GLY A 23 -5.00 4.78 2.74
CA GLY A 23 -6.13 4.33 3.57
C GLY A 23 -7.40 4.07 2.78
N VAL A 24 -7.73 4.95 1.82
CA VAL A 24 -8.89 4.77 0.92
C VAL A 24 -8.70 3.55 0.02
N LEU A 25 -7.51 3.36 -0.56
CA LEU A 25 -7.21 2.19 -1.38
C LEU A 25 -7.36 0.88 -0.59
N ILE A 26 -6.81 0.84 0.64
CA ILE A 26 -6.92 -0.32 1.53
C ILE A 26 -8.37 -0.59 1.92
N PHE A 27 -9.16 0.45 2.20
CA PHE A 27 -10.58 0.30 2.52
C PHE A 27 -11.35 -0.38 1.38
N PHE A 28 -11.19 0.09 0.14
CA PHE A 28 -11.85 -0.53 -1.02
C PHE A 28 -11.32 -1.94 -1.32
N PHE A 29 -10.01 -2.16 -1.16
CA PHE A 29 -9.43 -3.50 -1.24
C PHE A 29 -10.12 -4.43 -0.23
N LEU A 30 -10.22 -4.03 1.04
CA LEU A 30 -10.83 -4.86 2.08
C LEU A 30 -12.31 -5.15 1.79
N LEU A 31 -13.06 -4.23 1.20
CA LEU A 31 -14.44 -4.48 0.80
C LEU A 31 -14.52 -5.62 -0.22
N VAL A 32 -13.73 -5.55 -1.30
CA VAL A 32 -13.72 -6.60 -2.33
C VAL A 32 -13.15 -7.91 -1.77
N HIS A 33 -12.07 -7.83 -1.01
CA HIS A 33 -11.39 -8.97 -0.41
C HIS A 33 -12.26 -9.76 0.58
N VAL A 34 -13.07 -9.09 1.39
CA VAL A 34 -13.97 -9.80 2.30
C VAL A 34 -15.07 -10.52 1.52
N LEU A 35 -15.58 -9.91 0.44
CA LEU A 35 -16.62 -10.51 -0.39
C LEU A 35 -16.10 -11.72 -1.16
N ASP A 36 -14.93 -11.64 -1.80
CA ASP A 36 -14.34 -12.76 -2.53
C ASP A 36 -14.00 -13.93 -1.60
N THR A 37 -13.45 -13.63 -0.42
CA THR A 37 -13.05 -14.65 0.54
C THR A 37 -14.29 -15.33 1.13
N ALA A 38 -15.42 -14.63 1.25
CA ALA A 38 -16.68 -15.20 1.69
C ALA A 38 -17.23 -16.28 0.72
N LEU A 39 -16.82 -16.29 -0.56
CA LEU A 39 -17.23 -17.31 -1.53
C LEU A 39 -16.80 -18.73 -1.11
N VAL A 40 -15.76 -18.85 -0.27
CA VAL A 40 -15.37 -20.15 0.34
C VAL A 40 -16.51 -20.84 1.08
N ARG A 41 -17.54 -20.09 1.50
CA ARG A 41 -18.73 -20.59 2.20
C ARG A 41 -19.92 -20.83 1.28
N VAL A 42 -19.81 -20.52 -0.01
CA VAL A 42 -20.90 -20.59 -0.99
C VAL A 42 -20.70 -21.76 -1.95
N SER A 43 -19.61 -21.77 -2.70
CA SER A 43 -19.27 -22.83 -3.66
C SER A 43 -17.75 -22.87 -3.87
N PRO A 44 -17.12 -24.05 -3.77
CA PRO A 44 -15.71 -24.21 -4.11
C PRO A 44 -15.40 -23.74 -5.53
N GLU A 45 -16.27 -24.04 -6.49
CA GLU A 45 -16.10 -23.68 -7.90
C GLU A 45 -16.10 -22.15 -8.08
N ALA A 46 -17.06 -21.44 -7.46
CA ALA A 46 -17.12 -19.98 -7.52
C ALA A 46 -15.89 -19.31 -6.88
N TYR A 47 -15.36 -19.90 -5.80
CA TYR A 47 -14.12 -19.44 -5.17
C TYR A 47 -12.91 -19.65 -6.08
N ASP A 48 -12.77 -20.85 -6.65
CA ASP A 48 -11.65 -21.20 -7.53
C ASP A 48 -11.62 -20.33 -8.80
N GLU A 49 -12.79 -20.09 -9.41
CA GLU A 49 -12.93 -19.19 -10.57
C GLU A 49 -12.52 -17.75 -10.22
N THR A 50 -12.93 -17.25 -9.05
CA THR A 50 -12.59 -15.89 -8.61
C THR A 50 -11.09 -15.75 -8.34
N ILE A 51 -10.51 -16.72 -7.62
CA ILE A 51 -9.07 -16.73 -7.30
C ILE A 51 -8.20 -16.88 -8.56
N ALA A 52 -8.69 -17.56 -9.60
CA ALA A 52 -7.96 -17.68 -10.86
C ALA A 52 -7.67 -16.31 -11.51
N VAL A 53 -8.57 -15.33 -11.37
CA VAL A 53 -8.39 -13.97 -11.89
C VAL A 53 -7.20 -13.26 -11.22
N TYR A 54 -6.94 -13.56 -9.94
CA TYR A 54 -5.85 -12.93 -9.19
C TYR A 54 -4.46 -13.44 -9.55
N LYS A 55 -4.35 -14.53 -10.32
CA LYS A 55 -3.07 -15.12 -10.71
C LYS A 55 -2.45 -14.52 -11.98
N THR A 56 -3.01 -13.41 -12.48
CA THR A 56 -2.50 -12.76 -13.69
C THR A 56 -1.35 -11.79 -13.39
N PRO A 57 -0.44 -11.50 -14.36
CA PRO A 57 0.68 -10.59 -14.13
C PRO A 57 0.24 -9.16 -13.77
N LEU A 58 -0.91 -8.71 -14.30
CA LEU A 58 -1.49 -7.42 -13.95
C LEU A 58 -1.89 -7.37 -12.47
N VAL A 59 -2.54 -8.43 -11.97
CA VAL A 59 -2.90 -8.49 -10.56
C VAL A 59 -1.66 -8.62 -9.68
N GLY A 60 -0.62 -9.36 -10.08
CA GLY A 60 0.66 -9.37 -9.36
C GLY A 60 1.28 -7.97 -9.20
N LEU A 61 1.17 -7.10 -10.23
CA LEU A 61 1.57 -5.69 -10.11
C LEU A 61 0.68 -4.91 -9.14
N MET A 62 -0.63 -5.16 -9.17
CA MET A 62 -1.58 -4.56 -8.23
C MET A 62 -1.34 -5.01 -6.78
N GLU A 63 -1.00 -6.28 -6.56
CA GLU A 63 -0.61 -6.83 -5.25
C GLU A 63 0.66 -6.17 -4.72
N TYR A 64 1.68 -5.99 -5.56
CA TYR A 64 2.88 -5.24 -5.19
C TYR A 64 2.55 -3.78 -4.81
N GLY A 65 1.64 -3.14 -5.57
CA GLY A 65 1.12 -1.81 -5.23
C GLY A 65 0.30 -1.77 -3.93
N LEU A 66 -0.48 -2.81 -3.65
CA LEU A 66 -1.22 -2.95 -2.40
C LEU A 66 -0.27 -3.10 -1.20
N VAL A 67 0.78 -3.92 -1.34
CA VAL A 67 1.84 -4.05 -0.31
C VAL A 67 2.50 -2.69 -0.04
N ALA A 68 2.81 -1.94 -1.10
CA ALA A 68 3.32 -0.57 -0.97
C ALA A 68 2.38 0.33 -0.16
N ALA A 69 1.08 0.29 -0.44
CA ALA A 69 0.06 1.07 0.24
C ALA A 69 -0.08 0.68 1.71
N VAL A 70 -0.21 -0.61 2.01
CA VAL A 70 -0.36 -1.14 3.38
C VAL A 70 0.86 -0.81 4.23
N LEU A 71 2.07 -1.07 3.73
CA LEU A 71 3.31 -0.79 4.45
C LEU A 71 3.45 0.69 4.76
N PHE A 72 3.23 1.57 3.77
CA PHE A 72 3.30 3.00 4.01
C PHE A 72 2.23 3.46 5.00
N HIS A 73 0.99 3.00 4.85
CA HIS A 73 -0.12 3.39 5.71
C HIS A 73 0.15 3.02 7.17
N ALA A 74 0.59 1.78 7.42
CA ALA A 74 0.91 1.29 8.75
C ALA A 74 2.10 2.03 9.38
N LEU A 75 3.22 2.13 8.66
CA LEU A 75 4.44 2.78 9.16
C LEU A 75 4.22 4.27 9.41
N ASN A 76 3.57 4.98 8.48
CA ASN A 76 3.26 6.40 8.67
C ASN A 76 2.18 6.60 9.76
N GLY A 77 1.25 5.67 9.94
CA GLY A 77 0.30 5.66 11.05
C GLY A 77 1.02 5.59 12.41
N LEU A 78 1.99 4.68 12.55
CA LEU A 78 2.84 4.62 13.76
C LEU A 78 3.64 5.90 13.98
N ARG A 79 4.14 6.53 12.91
CA ARG A 79 4.77 7.86 13.00
C ARG A 79 3.77 8.90 13.54
N VAL A 80 2.53 8.94 13.04
CA VAL A 80 1.52 9.90 13.50
C VAL A 80 1.22 9.69 14.98
N VAL A 81 1.00 8.44 15.41
CA VAL A 81 0.86 8.09 16.83
C VAL A 81 2.05 8.57 17.65
N ALA A 82 3.28 8.33 17.19
CA ALA A 82 4.47 8.83 17.88
C ALA A 82 4.54 10.37 17.92
N VAL A 83 4.13 11.07 16.87
CA VAL A 83 4.06 12.54 16.85
C VAL A 83 3.09 13.07 17.91
N ASP A 84 1.93 12.43 18.05
CA ASP A 84 0.85 12.89 18.92
C ASP A 84 1.10 12.55 20.40
N PHE A 85 1.67 11.38 20.70
CA PHE A 85 1.81 10.89 22.07
C PHE A 85 3.20 11.07 22.69
N TRP A 86 4.24 11.35 21.90
CA TRP A 86 5.58 11.59 22.42
C TRP A 86 5.86 13.09 22.57
N SER A 87 6.34 13.52 23.75
CA SER A 87 6.66 14.92 24.05
C SER A 87 7.66 15.59 23.10
N LYS A 88 8.48 14.80 22.36
CA LYS A 88 9.41 15.32 21.34
C LYS A 88 8.99 14.95 19.91
N GLY A 89 7.79 14.39 19.72
CA GLY A 89 7.29 13.90 18.44
C GLY A 89 7.32 14.95 17.34
N ALA A 90 6.72 16.12 17.58
CA ALA A 90 6.74 17.23 16.63
C ALA A 90 8.16 17.72 16.27
N LYS A 91 9.12 17.66 17.21
CA LYS A 91 10.52 18.05 16.98
C LYS A 91 11.23 17.11 15.99
N TYR A 92 10.93 15.80 16.06
CA TYR A 92 11.58 14.78 15.25
C TYR A 92 10.74 14.28 14.07
N GLN A 93 9.64 14.96 13.74
CA GLN A 93 8.70 14.50 12.70
C GLN A 93 9.34 14.22 11.34
N LYS A 94 10.40 14.96 11.00
CA LYS A 94 11.11 14.86 9.72
C LYS A 94 12.01 13.62 9.71
N GLN A 95 12.78 13.42 10.78
CA GLN A 95 13.61 12.24 10.98
C GLN A 95 12.75 10.98 10.96
N MET A 96 11.63 10.98 11.69
CA MET A 96 10.68 9.86 11.69
C MET A 96 10.13 9.58 10.29
N LEU A 97 9.82 10.61 9.50
CA LEU A 97 9.35 10.41 8.12
C LEU A 97 10.42 9.74 7.24
N TYR A 98 11.68 10.18 7.30
CA TYR A 98 12.74 9.53 6.53
C TYR A 98 13.04 8.11 7.02
N THR A 99 12.93 7.85 8.33
CA THR A 99 13.01 6.48 8.86
C THR A 99 11.89 5.60 8.29
N VAL A 100 10.64 6.10 8.28
CA VAL A 100 9.50 5.40 7.67
C VAL A 100 9.79 5.09 6.19
N LEU A 101 10.24 6.07 5.42
CA LEU A 101 10.55 5.88 3.99
C LEU A 101 11.71 4.91 3.76
N GLY A 102 12.75 4.96 4.59
CA GLY A 102 13.88 4.03 4.52
C GLY A 102 13.47 2.59 4.82
N VAL A 103 12.73 2.38 5.92
CA VAL A 103 12.19 1.05 6.27
C VAL A 103 11.24 0.55 5.19
N TRP A 104 10.33 1.40 4.72
CA TRP A 104 9.41 1.08 3.63
C TRP A 104 10.17 0.65 2.36
N ALA A 105 11.21 1.38 1.94
CA ALA A 105 11.99 1.05 0.75
C ALA A 105 12.71 -0.30 0.89
N VAL A 106 13.29 -0.60 2.06
CA VAL A 106 13.94 -1.89 2.34
C VAL A 106 12.93 -3.04 2.26
N LEU A 107 11.75 -2.87 2.87
CA LEU A 107 10.70 -3.90 2.83
C LEU A 107 10.15 -4.11 1.42
N MET A 108 9.94 -3.03 0.65
CA MET A 108 9.50 -3.12 -0.74
C MET A 108 10.54 -3.85 -1.61
N ALA A 109 11.83 -3.57 -1.43
CA ALA A 109 12.90 -4.28 -2.12
C ALA A 109 12.88 -5.79 -1.80
N GLY A 110 12.67 -6.16 -0.53
CA GLY A 110 12.52 -7.55 -0.12
C GLY A 110 11.26 -8.23 -0.69
N ALA A 111 10.17 -7.46 -0.87
CA ALA A 111 8.91 -7.95 -1.40
C ALA A 111 8.88 -8.08 -2.94
N PHE A 112 9.79 -7.41 -3.65
CA PHE A 112 9.79 -7.33 -5.11
C PHE A 112 9.81 -8.70 -5.79
N TRP A 113 10.82 -9.52 -5.51
CA TRP A 113 10.98 -10.81 -6.19
C TRP A 113 9.93 -11.85 -5.80
N PRO A 114 9.60 -12.06 -4.50
CA PRO A 114 8.57 -13.01 -4.12
C PRO A 114 7.21 -12.75 -4.77
N ILE A 115 6.83 -11.47 -4.93
CA ILE A 115 5.52 -11.09 -5.47
C ILE A 115 5.51 -11.15 -7.01
N LEU A 116 6.54 -10.60 -7.66
CA LEU A 116 6.50 -10.41 -9.12
C LEU A 116 7.08 -11.58 -9.93
N SER A 117 7.77 -12.54 -9.28
CA SER A 117 8.40 -13.67 -9.98
C SER A 117 7.42 -14.50 -10.79
N HIS A 118 6.21 -14.79 -10.27
CA HIS A 118 5.20 -15.54 -11.02
C HIS A 118 4.82 -14.86 -12.33
N GLY A 119 4.42 -13.58 -12.26
CA GLY A 119 4.08 -12.80 -13.45
C GLY A 119 5.26 -12.62 -14.41
N PHE A 120 6.49 -12.54 -13.88
CA PHE A 120 7.70 -12.50 -14.71
C PHE A 120 7.87 -13.78 -15.53
N TYR A 121 7.75 -14.96 -14.91
CA TYR A 121 7.88 -16.24 -15.62
C TYR A 121 6.72 -16.49 -16.59
N GLU A 122 5.50 -16.06 -16.25
CA GLU A 122 4.35 -16.16 -17.14
C GLU A 122 4.52 -15.34 -18.43
N VAL A 123 5.18 -14.17 -18.35
CA VAL A 123 5.36 -13.27 -19.51
C VAL A 123 6.65 -13.56 -20.28
N PHE A 124 7.75 -13.93 -19.60
CA PHE A 124 9.09 -14.00 -20.20
C PHE A 124 9.78 -15.37 -20.10
N GLY A 125 9.21 -16.30 -19.33
CA GLY A 125 9.81 -17.60 -19.02
C GLY A 125 9.47 -18.72 -20.00
N SER A 126 9.05 -18.39 -21.22
CA SER A 126 8.79 -19.37 -22.30
C SER A 126 10.03 -20.14 -22.72
#